data_AF-A0AAV9SXQ2-F1
#
_entry.id   AF-A0AAV9SXQ2-F1
#
_cell.length_a   1.000
_cell.length_b   1.000
_cell.length_c   1.000
_cell.angle_alpha   90.00
_cell.angle_beta   90.00
_cell.angle_gamma   90.00
#
_symmetry.space_group_name_H-M   'P 1'
#
loop_
_entity.id
_entity.type
_entity.pdbx_description
1 polymer ?
#
loop_
_entity_poly.entity_id
_entity_poly.type
_entity_poly.pdbx_seq_one_letter_code
_entity_poly.pdbx_strand_id
1 'polypeptide(L)'
;MSVGALPMAMALSILTRQNWKSHERWTGPQILSQLPEIKVFCTTVGTGGCITGTGKYLKSQNPSIQVVGVFNVFGDPTPGPRHFYGFQTCGFPWKGTVDVQQEVSSADAYRMSMRLSREGIIAGPSSGEALQGLLDYIAEAKSGGKLQSLADDATGEVSCVFTCSDLPYQYLDGYFQKLANDEFSPIENEILLSCDQDRHDERWILDPRRAADMLNTRRTSDARKEDEAYDTQLSEKSVSVQSRTSRIKSGGKAGFTGWIKTCFKGVEPQGQGNSLQKPKDESLVVLDLRSAQEFSNRHIEGAHRVSLDALCPGAAAGVDLFGDADAVHRVWTNLQMLFKDGPAVGVLERAKSRGVPVLVLCYNGEVSRLATSLLRGKGVEALSVRGGADELWKALDGC
;
A
#
# COMPACT_ATOMS: atom_id res chain seq x y z
N MET A 1 -57.55 10.87 7.51
CA MET A 1 -56.58 9.79 7.22
C MET A 1 -55.47 9.91 8.25
N SER A 2 -55.46 9.03 9.24
CA SER A 2 -54.43 9.00 10.28
C SER A 2 -53.21 8.28 9.72
N VAL A 3 -52.13 9.01 9.46
CA VAL A 3 -50.84 8.42 9.12
C VAL A 3 -50.23 7.92 10.42
N GLY A 4 -50.43 6.63 10.70
CA GLY A 4 -49.78 5.94 11.81
C GLY A 4 -48.29 5.83 11.52
N ALA A 5 -47.47 6.56 12.29
CA ALA A 5 -46.03 6.35 12.31
C ALA A 5 -45.75 4.92 12.80
N LEU A 6 -45.03 4.12 12.01
CA LEU A 6 -44.44 2.85 12.43
C LEU A 6 -43.23 3.14 13.33
N PRO A 7 -43.23 2.80 14.63
CA PRO A 7 -42.05 2.91 15.45
C PRO A 7 -41.51 1.50 15.71
N MET A 8 -40.58 1.02 14.88
CA MET A 8 -39.77 -0.14 15.23
C MET A 8 -38.47 -0.15 14.43
N ALA A 9 -37.54 0.71 14.82
CA ALA A 9 -36.14 0.33 14.71
C ALA A 9 -35.92 -0.82 15.69
N MET A 10 -35.99 -2.07 15.22
CA MET A 10 -35.48 -3.20 16.00
C MET A 10 -33.95 -3.06 16.08
N ALA A 11 -33.46 -2.47 17.16
CA ALA A 11 -32.06 -2.58 17.51
C ALA A 11 -31.77 -4.07 17.78
N LEU A 12 -31.12 -4.74 16.83
CA LEU A 12 -30.69 -6.13 16.98
C LEU A 12 -29.61 -6.16 18.08
N SER A 13 -30.03 -6.39 19.32
CA SER A 13 -29.10 -6.43 20.45
C SER A 13 -28.20 -7.66 20.36
N ILE A 14 -26.89 -7.44 20.45
CA ILE A 14 -25.90 -8.51 20.54
C ILE A 14 -26.02 -9.34 21.83
N LEU A 15 -26.80 -8.88 22.82
CA LEU A 15 -27.07 -9.58 24.08
C LEU A 15 -28.35 -10.44 24.04
N THR A 16 -28.83 -10.78 22.84
CA THR A 16 -29.97 -11.69 22.68
C THR A 16 -29.58 -13.15 22.90
N ARG A 17 -30.57 -13.98 23.27
CA ARG A 17 -30.38 -15.44 23.41
C ARG A 17 -29.87 -16.10 22.12
N GLN A 18 -30.14 -15.51 20.95
CA GLN A 18 -29.70 -16.06 19.68
C GLN A 18 -28.18 -15.99 19.50
N ASN A 19 -27.48 -15.07 20.18
CA ASN A 19 -26.03 -14.94 20.07
C ASN A 19 -25.31 -16.24 20.47
N TRP A 20 -25.41 -16.64 21.74
CA TRP A 20 -24.72 -17.86 22.21
C TRP A 20 -25.30 -19.14 21.57
N LYS A 21 -26.60 -19.18 21.28
CA LYS A 21 -27.21 -20.32 20.58
C LYS A 21 -26.66 -20.53 19.17
N SER A 22 -26.24 -19.47 18.48
CA SER A 22 -25.60 -19.62 17.16
C SER A 22 -24.26 -20.35 17.27
N HIS A 23 -23.47 -20.06 18.30
CA HIS A 23 -22.20 -20.76 18.54
C HIS A 23 -22.40 -22.19 19.04
N GLU A 24 -23.43 -22.44 19.86
CA GLU A 24 -23.83 -23.80 20.25
C GLU A 24 -24.28 -24.64 19.03
N ARG A 25 -25.01 -24.02 18.10
CA ARG A 25 -25.54 -24.68 16.90
C ARG A 25 -24.50 -24.89 15.81
N TRP A 26 -23.51 -24.01 15.68
CA TRP A 26 -22.60 -24.00 14.53
C TRP A 26 -21.14 -24.14 14.95
N THR A 27 -20.60 -23.17 15.70
CA THR A 27 -19.16 -23.11 16.02
C THR A 27 -18.69 -24.32 16.82
N GLY A 28 -19.42 -24.75 17.85
CA GLY A 28 -19.10 -25.94 18.64
C GLY A 28 -19.04 -27.21 17.80
N PRO A 29 -20.09 -27.58 17.06
CA PRO A 29 -20.08 -28.73 16.17
C PRO A 29 -18.97 -28.70 15.12
N GLN A 30 -18.69 -27.53 14.54
CA GLN A 30 -17.61 -27.37 13.55
C GLN A 30 -16.24 -27.68 14.15
N ILE A 31 -15.94 -27.12 15.33
CA ILE A 31 -14.68 -27.38 16.05
C ILE A 31 -14.54 -28.88 16.33
N LEU A 32 -15.56 -29.51 16.91
CA LEU A 32 -15.48 -30.92 17.26
C LEU A 32 -15.36 -31.83 16.02
N SER A 33 -16.00 -31.45 14.91
CA SER A 33 -15.88 -32.19 13.65
C SER A 33 -14.48 -32.07 13.03
N GLN A 34 -13.79 -30.95 13.24
CA GLN A 34 -12.44 -30.70 12.71
C GLN A 34 -11.33 -31.24 13.63
N LEU A 35 -11.58 -31.30 14.93
CA LEU A 35 -10.65 -31.78 15.95
C LEU A 35 -11.38 -32.60 17.04
N PRO A 36 -11.77 -33.85 16.76
CA PRO A 36 -12.51 -34.70 17.70
C PRO A 36 -11.80 -34.93 19.05
N GLU A 37 -10.48 -34.88 19.06
CA GLU A 37 -9.60 -35.10 20.20
C GLU A 37 -9.36 -33.85 21.06
N ILE A 38 -10.03 -32.72 20.78
CA ILE A 38 -9.90 -31.46 21.51
C ILE A 38 -9.96 -31.66 23.04
N LYS A 39 -9.03 -31.03 23.75
CA LYS A 39 -8.91 -31.04 25.23
C LYS A 39 -9.12 -29.66 25.82
N VAL A 40 -8.74 -28.61 25.10
CA VAL A 40 -8.82 -27.22 25.56
C VAL A 40 -9.44 -26.35 24.47
N PHE A 41 -10.49 -25.61 24.83
CA PHE A 41 -11.07 -24.55 24.01
C PHE A 41 -10.82 -23.19 24.70
N CYS A 42 -10.08 -22.31 24.04
CA CYS A 42 -9.73 -20.98 24.52
C CYS A 42 -10.35 -19.90 23.63
N THR A 43 -10.91 -18.85 24.22
CA THR A 43 -11.39 -17.71 23.44
C THR A 43 -11.44 -16.45 24.30
N THR A 44 -11.20 -15.30 23.68
CA THR A 44 -11.44 -14.02 24.33
C THR A 44 -12.92 -13.75 24.55
N VAL A 45 -13.25 -13.03 25.61
CA VAL A 45 -14.64 -12.82 26.01
C VAL A 45 -15.10 -11.37 25.81
N GLY A 46 -15.85 -11.14 24.73
CA GLY A 46 -16.65 -9.93 24.51
C GLY A 46 -18.06 -10.07 25.11
N THR A 47 -19.07 -10.24 24.25
CA THR A 47 -20.46 -10.46 24.70
C THR A 47 -20.61 -11.71 25.58
N GLY A 48 -19.77 -12.72 25.35
CA GLY A 48 -19.88 -14.05 25.95
C GLY A 48 -20.53 -15.09 25.03
N GLY A 49 -20.93 -14.70 23.82
CA GLY A 49 -21.64 -15.58 22.89
C GLY A 49 -20.86 -16.83 22.53
N CYS A 50 -19.64 -16.64 22.02
CA CYS A 50 -18.76 -17.74 21.59
C CYS A 50 -18.41 -18.67 22.75
N ILE A 51 -17.84 -18.14 23.83
CA ILE A 51 -17.43 -18.96 24.97
C ILE A 51 -18.58 -19.76 25.58
N THR A 52 -19.76 -19.15 25.70
CA THR A 52 -20.94 -19.83 26.27
C THR A 52 -21.48 -20.88 25.33
N GLY A 53 -21.71 -20.54 24.05
CA GLY A 53 -22.34 -21.44 23.09
C GLY A 53 -21.44 -22.61 22.71
N THR A 54 -20.22 -22.31 22.29
CA THR A 54 -19.22 -23.31 21.92
C THR A 54 -18.88 -24.19 23.12
N GLY A 55 -18.61 -23.59 24.29
CA GLY A 55 -18.27 -24.34 25.50
C GLY A 55 -19.40 -25.27 25.95
N LYS A 56 -20.66 -24.84 25.87
CA LYS A 56 -21.82 -25.69 26.19
C LYS A 56 -21.91 -26.90 25.28
N TYR A 57 -21.78 -26.68 23.97
CA TYR A 57 -21.82 -27.77 23.02
C TYR A 57 -20.66 -28.75 23.29
N LEU A 58 -19.42 -28.27 23.38
CA LEU A 58 -18.25 -29.12 23.62
C LEU A 58 -18.38 -29.92 24.91
N LYS A 59 -18.76 -29.30 26.03
CA LYS A 59 -18.97 -30.00 27.31
C LYS A 59 -20.14 -31.00 27.27
N SER A 60 -21.17 -30.76 26.44
CA SER A 60 -22.25 -31.75 26.25
C SER A 60 -21.76 -33.02 25.56
N GLN A 61 -20.71 -32.93 24.74
CA GLN A 61 -20.11 -34.07 24.05
C GLN A 61 -19.02 -34.73 24.91
N ASN A 62 -18.18 -33.92 25.56
CA ASN A 62 -17.16 -34.37 26.49
C ASN A 62 -16.99 -33.37 27.65
N PRO A 63 -17.50 -33.67 28.85
CA PRO A 63 -17.40 -32.78 30.01
C PRO A 63 -15.97 -32.49 30.48
N SER A 64 -14.98 -33.30 30.10
CA SER A 64 -13.58 -33.12 30.49
C SER A 64 -12.88 -31.97 29.74
N ILE A 65 -13.43 -31.51 28.60
CA ILE A 65 -12.89 -30.39 27.84
C ILE A 65 -12.84 -29.14 28.73
N GLN A 66 -11.66 -28.53 28.77
CA GLN A 66 -11.41 -27.29 29.50
C GLN A 66 -11.79 -26.09 28.64
N VAL A 67 -12.61 -25.20 29.18
CA VAL A 67 -13.04 -23.96 28.52
C VAL A 67 -12.38 -22.78 29.22
N VAL A 68 -11.44 -22.15 28.53
CA VAL A 68 -10.61 -21.04 29.02
C VAL A 68 -11.14 -19.73 28.43
N GLY A 69 -11.56 -18.82 29.30
CA GLY A 69 -11.95 -17.47 28.91
C GLY A 69 -10.82 -16.48 29.12
N VAL A 70 -10.45 -15.75 28.08
CA VAL A 70 -9.43 -14.70 28.15
C VAL A 70 -10.10 -13.33 28.23
N PHE A 71 -9.64 -12.49 29.16
CA PHE A 71 -10.19 -11.18 29.48
C PHE A 71 -9.09 -10.12 29.49
N ASN A 72 -9.50 -8.87 29.23
CA ASN A 72 -8.59 -7.73 29.38
C ASN A 72 -8.15 -7.57 30.84
N VAL A 73 -6.92 -7.10 31.02
CA VAL A 73 -6.48 -6.51 32.30
C VAL A 73 -7.28 -5.23 32.60
N PHE A 74 -7.57 -4.98 33.88
CA PHE A 74 -8.36 -3.81 34.29
C PHE A 74 -7.68 -2.50 33.89
N GLY A 75 -8.39 -1.68 33.12
CA GLY A 75 -7.86 -0.40 32.62
C GLY A 75 -6.97 -0.52 31.38
N ASP A 76 -6.73 -1.72 30.86
CA ASP A 76 -5.91 -1.94 29.66
C ASP A 76 -6.67 -2.73 28.58
N PRO A 77 -7.56 -2.08 27.82
CA PRO A 77 -8.45 -2.78 26.91
C PRO A 77 -7.78 -3.20 25.60
N THR A 78 -8.04 -4.43 25.17
CA THR A 78 -7.91 -4.87 23.78
C THR A 78 -9.23 -4.64 23.03
N PRO A 79 -9.21 -4.29 21.74
CA PRO A 79 -10.44 -4.14 20.96
C PRO A 79 -11.27 -5.43 20.87
N GLY A 80 -12.51 -5.39 21.36
CA GLY A 80 -13.49 -6.48 21.28
C GLY A 80 -13.74 -7.19 22.63
N PRO A 81 -12.74 -7.83 23.24
CA PRO A 81 -12.85 -8.43 24.56
C PRO A 81 -13.09 -7.40 25.66
N ARG A 82 -13.58 -7.85 26.81
CA ARG A 82 -13.81 -7.00 27.99
C ARG A 82 -13.20 -7.60 29.23
N HIS A 83 -13.08 -6.78 30.27
CA HIS A 83 -12.69 -7.22 31.60
C HIS A 83 -13.73 -8.17 32.23
N PHE A 84 -13.28 -9.11 33.08
CA PHE A 84 -14.15 -10.10 33.72
C PHE A 84 -15.29 -9.50 34.54
N TYR A 85 -15.06 -8.44 35.35
CA TYR A 85 -16.14 -7.73 36.06
C TYR A 85 -17.28 -7.27 35.14
N GLY A 86 -16.96 -6.81 33.93
CA GLY A 86 -17.99 -6.47 32.94
C GLY A 86 -18.74 -7.70 32.43
N PHE A 87 -18.05 -8.84 32.32
CA PHE A 87 -18.64 -10.12 31.90
C PHE A 87 -19.56 -10.74 32.95
N GLN A 88 -19.35 -10.49 34.24
CA GLN A 88 -20.19 -11.06 35.31
C GLN A 88 -21.69 -10.71 35.18
N THR A 89 -22.01 -9.57 34.57
CA THR A 89 -23.39 -9.13 34.32
C THR A 89 -23.99 -9.71 33.04
N CYS A 90 -23.26 -10.57 32.32
CA CYS A 90 -23.76 -11.26 31.14
C CYS A 90 -24.95 -12.16 31.48
N GLY A 91 -26.08 -11.93 30.82
CA GLY A 91 -27.31 -12.74 30.97
C GLY A 91 -27.27 -14.10 30.26
N PHE A 92 -26.13 -14.51 29.71
CA PHE A 92 -25.97 -15.82 29.07
C PHE A 92 -25.68 -16.92 30.12
N PRO A 93 -26.02 -18.18 29.85
CA PRO A 93 -25.83 -19.28 30.79
C PRO A 93 -24.38 -19.80 30.79
N TRP A 94 -23.41 -18.94 31.11
CA TRP A 94 -21.97 -19.24 31.04
C TRP A 94 -21.40 -19.87 32.32
N LYS A 95 -22.07 -19.70 33.46
CA LYS A 95 -21.65 -20.27 34.74
C LYS A 95 -21.70 -21.80 34.66
N GLY A 96 -20.59 -22.45 35.03
CA GLY A 96 -20.41 -23.91 34.87
C GLY A 96 -20.02 -24.33 33.45
N THR A 97 -19.95 -23.41 32.49
CA THR A 97 -19.36 -23.65 31.16
C THR A 97 -17.92 -23.19 31.09
N VAL A 98 -17.59 -22.02 31.65
CA VAL A 98 -16.23 -21.49 31.70
C VAL A 98 -15.51 -22.04 32.93
N ASP A 99 -14.39 -22.72 32.72
CA ASP A 99 -13.61 -23.36 33.80
C ASP A 99 -12.51 -22.45 34.33
N VAL A 100 -11.83 -21.74 33.42
CA VAL A 100 -10.64 -20.94 33.72
C VAL A 100 -10.79 -19.53 33.18
N GLN A 101 -10.27 -18.56 33.94
CA GLN A 101 -10.17 -17.16 33.55
C GLN A 101 -8.69 -16.82 33.43
N GLN A 102 -8.30 -16.28 32.28
CA GLN A 102 -6.97 -15.74 32.03
C GLN A 102 -7.09 -14.24 31.76
N GLU A 103 -6.12 -13.47 32.26
CA GLU A 103 -6.00 -12.04 31.97
C GLU A 103 -4.73 -11.80 31.17
N VAL A 104 -4.86 -11.09 30.05
CA VAL A 104 -3.73 -10.79 29.16
C VAL A 104 -3.65 -9.28 28.96
N SER A 105 -2.42 -8.75 29.02
CA SER A 105 -2.18 -7.33 28.77
C SER A 105 -2.42 -7.01 27.29
N SER A 106 -2.87 -5.80 26.99
CA SER A 106 -3.00 -5.38 25.59
C SER A 106 -1.65 -5.42 24.87
N ALA A 107 -0.55 -5.10 25.54
CA ALA A 107 0.78 -5.19 24.94
C ALA A 107 1.09 -6.63 24.48
N ASP A 108 0.81 -7.63 25.31
CA ASP A 108 1.00 -9.04 24.95
C ASP A 108 0.03 -9.50 23.85
N ALA A 109 -1.22 -9.01 23.87
CA ALA A 109 -2.19 -9.27 22.82
C ALA A 109 -1.71 -8.78 21.44
N TYR A 110 -1.24 -7.53 21.36
CA TYR A 110 -0.70 -6.94 20.14
C TYR A 110 0.60 -7.64 19.70
N ARG A 111 1.50 -7.94 20.63
CA ARG A 111 2.76 -8.65 20.38
C ARG A 111 2.51 -10.05 19.80
N MET A 112 1.60 -10.80 20.41
CA MET A 112 1.25 -12.15 19.95
C MET A 112 0.51 -12.12 18.61
N SER A 113 -0.35 -11.12 18.37
CA SER A 113 -1.00 -10.92 17.07
C SER A 113 0.01 -10.59 15.95
N MET A 114 1.02 -9.77 16.24
CA MET A 114 2.12 -9.52 15.30
C MET A 114 2.94 -10.77 15.04
N ARG A 115 3.21 -11.58 16.08
CA ARG A 115 3.89 -12.87 15.92
C ARG A 115 3.09 -13.84 15.05
N LEU A 116 1.78 -13.99 15.29
CA LEU A 116 0.89 -14.78 14.43
C LEU A 116 0.99 -14.37 12.96
N SER A 117 1.00 -13.06 12.70
CA SER A 117 1.11 -12.53 11.33
C SER A 117 2.45 -12.89 10.68
N ARG A 118 3.55 -12.89 11.46
CA ARG A 118 4.89 -13.32 10.99
C ARG A 118 4.95 -14.81 10.68
N GLU A 119 4.15 -15.63 11.37
CA GLU A 119 4.01 -17.07 11.10
C GLU A 119 2.97 -17.39 10.00
N GLY A 120 2.43 -16.36 9.31
CA GLY A 120 1.49 -16.54 8.19
C GLY A 120 0.01 -16.57 8.58
N ILE A 121 -0.34 -16.35 9.86
CA ILE A 121 -1.72 -16.25 10.34
C ILE A 121 -2.05 -14.78 10.61
N ILE A 122 -2.63 -14.12 9.61
CA ILE A 122 -3.00 -12.70 9.71
C ILE A 122 -4.26 -12.56 10.58
N ALA A 123 -4.09 -12.18 11.84
CA ALA A 123 -5.18 -12.07 12.81
C ALA A 123 -5.02 -10.86 13.75
N GLY A 124 -6.12 -10.26 14.16
CA GLY A 124 -6.15 -9.04 15.00
C GLY A 124 -5.74 -9.25 16.46
N PRO A 125 -5.64 -8.17 17.25
CA PRO A 125 -5.15 -8.19 18.64
C PRO A 125 -5.91 -9.14 19.56
N SER A 126 -7.24 -9.22 19.44
CA SER A 126 -8.06 -10.17 20.23
C SER A 126 -7.71 -11.65 19.97
N SER A 127 -7.23 -11.95 18.76
CA SER A 127 -6.76 -13.29 18.41
C SER A 127 -5.40 -13.58 19.03
N GLY A 128 -4.52 -12.57 19.06
CA GLY A 128 -3.26 -12.62 19.80
C GLY A 128 -3.49 -12.81 21.30
N GLU A 129 -4.48 -12.12 21.87
CA GLU A 129 -4.90 -12.27 23.26
C GLU A 129 -5.39 -13.69 23.56
N ALA A 130 -6.24 -14.26 22.70
CA ALA A 130 -6.73 -15.64 22.87
C ALA A 130 -5.58 -16.67 22.86
N LEU A 131 -4.61 -16.50 21.94
CA LEU A 131 -3.45 -17.39 21.88
C LEU A 131 -2.52 -17.20 23.08
N GLN A 132 -2.22 -15.96 23.47
CA GLN A 132 -1.39 -15.69 24.63
C GLN A 132 -2.01 -16.31 25.89
N GLY A 133 -3.30 -16.08 26.14
CA GLY A 133 -3.99 -16.66 27.29
C GLY A 133 -4.05 -18.19 27.26
N LEU A 134 -4.14 -18.80 26.07
CA LEU A 134 -4.00 -20.25 25.93
C LEU A 134 -2.59 -20.72 26.32
N LEU A 135 -1.54 -20.04 25.86
CA LEU A 135 -0.15 -20.38 26.18
C LEU A 135 0.13 -20.21 27.68
N ASP A 136 -0.38 -19.16 28.30
CA ASP A 136 -0.27 -18.92 29.74
C ASP A 136 -0.93 -20.05 30.54
N TYR A 137 -2.15 -20.43 30.17
CA TYR A 137 -2.85 -21.57 30.77
C TYR A 137 -2.06 -22.89 30.64
N ILE A 138 -1.49 -23.17 29.45
CA ILE A 138 -0.69 -24.38 29.24
C ILE A 138 0.62 -24.32 30.04
N ALA A 139 1.25 -23.15 30.17
CA ALA A 139 2.46 -22.96 30.97
C ALA A 139 2.19 -23.17 32.48
N GLU A 140 1.05 -22.68 32.97
CA GLU A 140 0.57 -22.93 34.34
C GLU A 140 0.27 -24.41 34.58
N ALA A 141 -0.42 -25.07 33.63
CA ALA A 141 -0.68 -26.51 33.72
C ALA A 141 0.61 -27.33 33.74
N LYS A 142 1.62 -26.93 32.96
CA LYS A 142 2.95 -27.55 32.94
C LYS A 142 3.70 -27.36 34.26
N SER A 143 3.80 -26.13 34.74
CA SER A 143 4.49 -25.83 36.00
C SER A 143 3.80 -26.44 37.22
N GLY A 144 2.47 -26.57 37.19
CA GLY A 144 1.67 -27.24 38.20
C GLY A 144 1.61 -28.77 38.11
N GLY A 145 2.33 -29.40 37.16
CA GLY A 145 2.33 -30.86 36.98
C GLY A 145 1.02 -31.46 36.48
N LYS A 146 0.11 -30.63 35.94
CA LYS A 146 -1.23 -31.02 35.45
C LYS A 146 -1.28 -31.28 33.95
N LEU A 147 -0.21 -31.00 33.21
CA LEU A 147 -0.21 -31.13 31.75
C LEU A 147 -0.56 -32.56 31.28
N GLN A 148 -0.11 -33.58 32.01
CA GLN A 148 -0.43 -34.98 31.68
C GLN A 148 -1.94 -35.28 31.74
N SER A 149 -2.70 -34.57 32.57
CA SER A 149 -4.16 -34.75 32.64
C SER A 149 -4.91 -34.17 31.43
N LEU A 150 -4.24 -33.31 30.65
CA LEU A 150 -4.77 -32.74 29.42
C LEU A 150 -4.24 -33.49 28.18
N ALA A 151 -3.22 -34.32 28.33
CA ALA A 151 -2.63 -35.05 27.22
C ALA A 151 -3.54 -36.19 26.77
N ASP A 152 -3.53 -36.47 25.48
CA ASP A 152 -4.09 -37.69 24.96
C ASP A 152 -3.24 -38.91 25.36
N ASP A 153 -3.87 -39.97 25.83
CA ASP A 153 -3.16 -41.17 26.33
C ASP A 153 -2.39 -41.90 25.23
N ALA A 154 -2.83 -41.79 23.97
CA ALA A 154 -2.21 -42.48 22.84
C ALA A 154 -1.09 -41.65 22.20
N THR A 155 -1.29 -40.34 22.01
CA THR A 155 -0.29 -39.48 21.34
C THR A 155 0.64 -38.74 22.30
N GLY A 156 0.20 -38.51 23.55
CA GLY A 156 0.87 -37.63 24.50
C GLY A 156 0.72 -36.14 24.18
N GLU A 157 -0.03 -35.78 23.14
CA GLU A 157 -0.24 -34.39 22.72
C GLU A 157 -1.44 -33.76 23.45
N VAL A 158 -1.41 -32.43 23.59
CA VAL A 158 -2.53 -31.65 24.15
C VAL A 158 -3.19 -30.84 23.02
N SER A 159 -4.32 -31.35 22.52
CA SER A 159 -5.04 -30.72 21.42
C SER A 159 -5.84 -29.50 21.91
N CYS A 160 -5.40 -28.32 21.48
CA CYS A 160 -5.98 -27.04 21.88
C CYS A 160 -6.59 -26.30 20.68
N VAL A 161 -7.66 -25.55 20.93
CA VAL A 161 -8.26 -24.64 19.96
C VAL A 161 -8.32 -23.25 20.57
N PHE A 162 -7.91 -22.23 19.80
CA PHE A 162 -8.18 -20.83 20.10
C PHE A 162 -8.89 -20.16 18.92
N THR A 163 -9.58 -19.06 19.17
CA THR A 163 -10.38 -18.36 18.14
C THR A 163 -9.63 -17.16 17.57
N CYS A 164 -9.58 -17.07 16.24
CA CYS A 164 -9.20 -15.84 15.53
C CYS A 164 -10.45 -15.08 15.07
N SER A 165 -10.71 -13.91 15.64
CA SER A 165 -12.01 -13.20 15.48
C SER A 165 -12.07 -12.31 14.24
N ASP A 166 -10.96 -11.64 13.89
CA ASP A 166 -10.91 -10.65 12.82
C ASP A 166 -9.47 -10.39 12.33
N LEU A 167 -9.34 -9.49 11.35
CA LEU A 167 -8.09 -9.06 10.74
C LEU A 167 -7.49 -7.84 11.47
N PRO A 168 -6.16 -7.65 11.42
CA PRO A 168 -5.47 -6.60 12.17
C PRO A 168 -5.64 -5.19 11.58
N TYR A 169 -6.13 -5.06 10.33
CA TYR A 169 -6.07 -3.81 9.55
C TYR A 169 -6.76 -2.61 10.22
N GLN A 170 -7.87 -2.84 10.92
CA GLN A 170 -8.60 -1.79 11.62
C GLN A 170 -7.95 -1.34 12.94
N TYR A 171 -6.84 -1.98 13.32
CA TYR A 171 -6.13 -1.75 14.58
C TYR A 171 -4.67 -1.35 14.39
N LEU A 172 -4.23 -1.02 13.16
CA LEU A 172 -2.83 -0.73 12.82
C LEU A 172 -2.21 0.32 13.74
N ASP A 173 -2.91 1.42 14.01
CA ASP A 173 -2.44 2.47 14.92
C ASP A 173 -2.18 1.94 16.34
N GLY A 174 -2.97 0.96 16.78
CA GLY A 174 -2.81 0.33 18.08
C GLY A 174 -1.49 -0.43 18.23
N TYR A 175 -0.96 -1.04 17.16
CA TYR A 175 0.33 -1.72 17.23
C TYR A 175 1.44 -0.73 17.56
N PHE A 176 1.48 0.42 16.88
CA PHE A 176 2.47 1.48 17.13
C PHE A 176 2.30 2.17 18.49
N GLN A 177 1.10 2.14 19.07
CA GLN A 177 0.84 2.72 20.40
C GLN A 177 1.15 1.75 21.55
N LYS A 178 0.97 0.45 21.35
CA LYS A 178 1.06 -0.57 22.40
C LYS A 178 2.42 -1.27 22.45
N LEU A 179 3.13 -1.32 21.33
CA LEU A 179 4.42 -2.00 21.22
C LEU A 179 5.56 -1.00 21.14
N ALA A 180 6.72 -1.40 21.64
CA ALA A 180 7.93 -0.59 21.54
C ALA A 180 8.54 -0.71 20.12
N ASN A 181 9.31 0.32 19.71
CA ASN A 181 9.87 0.38 18.36
C ASN A 181 10.82 -0.79 18.04
N ASP A 182 11.49 -1.36 19.05
CA ASP A 182 12.39 -2.51 18.93
C ASP A 182 11.66 -3.85 18.68
N GLU A 183 10.34 -3.88 18.83
CA GLU A 183 9.54 -5.07 18.50
C GLU A 183 9.24 -5.18 16.99
N PHE A 184 9.37 -4.08 16.26
CA PHE A 184 9.22 -4.03 14.82
C PHE A 184 10.54 -4.33 14.14
N SER A 185 10.48 -5.06 13.02
CA SER A 185 11.68 -5.25 12.20
C SER A 185 12.16 -3.88 11.70
N PRO A 186 13.47 -3.60 11.73
CA PRO A 186 13.98 -2.36 11.16
C PRO A 186 13.60 -2.30 9.69
N ILE A 187 13.31 -1.09 9.21
CA ILE A 187 13.04 -0.89 7.79
C ILE A 187 14.37 -1.05 7.07
N GLU A 188 14.53 -2.15 6.34
CA GLU A 188 15.63 -2.26 5.38
C GLU A 188 15.38 -1.26 4.26
N ASN A 189 16.37 -0.41 3.98
CA ASN A 189 16.30 0.67 3.00
C ASN A 189 15.45 1.89 3.40
N GLU A 190 15.61 2.40 4.63
CA GLU A 190 14.99 3.67 5.09
C GLU A 190 15.17 4.83 4.11
N ILE A 191 16.26 4.83 3.34
CA ILE A 191 16.52 5.82 2.28
C ILE A 191 15.38 5.92 1.26
N LEU A 192 14.67 4.81 0.99
CA LEU A 192 13.52 4.78 0.08
C LEU A 192 12.31 5.55 0.62
N LEU A 193 12.19 5.74 1.93
CA LEU A 193 11.14 6.59 2.51
C LEU A 193 11.26 8.07 2.10
N SER A 194 12.43 8.46 1.56
CA SER A 194 12.68 9.80 1.03
C SER A 194 12.77 9.84 -0.50
N CYS A 195 12.82 8.68 -1.15
CA CYS A 195 12.90 8.57 -2.61
C CYS A 195 11.50 8.41 -3.21
N ASP A 196 11.29 8.96 -4.41
CA ASP A 196 10.07 8.78 -5.22
C ASP A 196 8.74 8.84 -4.44
N GLN A 197 8.59 9.87 -3.58
CA GLN A 197 7.37 10.11 -2.81
C GLN A 197 6.23 10.68 -3.67
N ASP A 198 6.52 10.97 -4.93
CA ASP A 198 5.54 11.43 -5.89
C ASP A 198 4.63 10.27 -6.31
N ARG A 199 3.35 10.56 -6.53
CA ARG A 199 2.38 9.56 -6.97
C ARG A 199 2.88 8.92 -8.27
N HIS A 200 2.71 7.61 -8.41
CA HIS A 200 2.81 6.88 -9.69
C HIS A 200 1.42 6.46 -10.19
N ASP A 201 1.24 6.34 -11.50
CA ASP A 201 0.00 5.84 -12.11
C ASP A 201 0.30 5.13 -13.44
N GLU A 202 -0.29 3.95 -13.65
CA GLU A 202 -0.03 3.15 -14.86
C GLU A 202 -0.50 3.84 -16.15
N ARG A 203 -1.46 4.76 -16.06
CA ARG A 203 -1.94 5.54 -17.21
C ARG A 203 -0.85 6.42 -17.84
N TRP A 204 0.25 6.60 -17.13
CA TRP A 204 1.41 7.38 -17.54
C TRP A 204 2.42 6.57 -18.34
N ILE A 205 2.20 5.26 -18.45
CA ILE A 205 3.03 4.32 -19.18
C ILE A 205 2.30 3.94 -20.46
N LEU A 206 2.81 4.43 -21.58
CA LEU A 206 2.29 4.12 -22.91
C LEU A 206 2.71 2.72 -23.34
N ASP A 207 1.80 2.05 -24.04
CA ASP A 207 2.16 0.92 -24.89
C ASP A 207 3.13 1.37 -26.01
N PRO A 208 4.14 0.55 -26.40
CA PRO A 208 5.11 0.92 -27.44
C PRO A 208 4.49 1.35 -28.77
N ARG A 209 3.40 0.70 -29.21
CA ARG A 209 2.71 1.06 -30.47
C ARG A 209 2.02 2.41 -30.35
N ARG A 210 1.33 2.64 -29.24
CA ARG A 210 0.71 3.95 -28.96
C ARG A 210 1.74 5.07 -28.90
N ALA A 211 2.91 4.82 -28.30
CA ALA A 211 4.00 5.78 -28.28
C ALA A 211 4.56 6.04 -29.69
N ALA A 212 4.71 5.00 -30.52
CA ALA A 212 5.09 5.13 -31.92
C ALA A 212 4.08 5.95 -32.74
N ASP A 213 2.78 5.73 -32.54
CA ASP A 213 1.71 6.50 -33.20
C ASP A 213 1.76 7.99 -32.83
N MET A 214 1.99 8.31 -31.55
CA MET A 214 2.17 9.69 -31.08
C MET A 214 3.41 10.37 -31.70
N LEU A 215 4.46 9.59 -31.99
CA LEU A 215 5.67 10.10 -32.66
C LEU A 215 5.48 10.25 -34.17
N ASN A 216 4.70 9.37 -34.80
CA ASN A 216 4.42 9.41 -36.23
C ASN A 216 3.40 10.50 -36.62
N THR A 217 2.45 10.83 -35.74
CA THR A 217 1.57 12.00 -35.93
C THR A 217 2.35 13.32 -35.94
N ARG A 218 3.56 13.36 -35.35
CA ARG A 218 4.52 14.47 -35.48
C ARG A 218 5.08 14.62 -36.90
N ARG A 219 5.11 13.55 -37.70
CA ARG A 219 5.58 13.55 -39.10
C ARG A 219 4.51 13.94 -40.11
N THR A 220 3.23 13.75 -39.80
CA THR A 220 2.12 13.95 -40.75
C THR A 220 1.48 15.34 -40.69
N SER A 221 1.97 16.27 -39.86
CA SER A 221 1.42 17.64 -39.79
C SER A 221 1.75 18.54 -40.99
N ASP A 222 2.36 18.02 -42.06
CA ASP A 222 2.38 18.66 -43.39
C ASP A 222 1.43 18.01 -44.42
N ALA A 223 0.57 17.07 -43.99
CA ALA A 223 -0.42 16.43 -44.86
C ALA A 223 -1.83 16.41 -44.24
N ARG A 224 -2.53 17.53 -44.46
CA ARG A 224 -3.99 17.71 -44.59
C ARG A 224 -4.96 17.37 -43.45
N LYS A 225 -5.89 18.32 -43.30
CA LYS A 225 -7.31 18.16 -42.99
C LYS A 225 -7.87 16.80 -43.42
N GLU A 226 -8.33 16.02 -42.47
CA GLU A 226 -9.58 15.24 -42.43
C GLU A 226 -9.47 14.31 -41.21
N ASP A 227 -10.38 14.49 -40.25
CA ASP A 227 -10.97 13.47 -39.36
C ASP A 227 -11.53 14.11 -38.08
N GLU A 228 -12.51 14.99 -38.27
CA GLU A 228 -13.57 15.25 -37.30
C GLU A 228 -14.55 14.06 -37.33
N ALA A 229 -14.19 12.92 -36.75
CA ALA A 229 -15.12 11.78 -36.67
C ALA A 229 -14.75 10.74 -35.59
N TYR A 230 -14.20 11.12 -34.43
CA TYR A 230 -14.06 10.16 -33.32
C TYR A 230 -14.12 10.80 -31.92
N ASP A 231 -14.61 12.04 -31.80
CA ASP A 231 -14.71 12.78 -30.53
C ASP A 231 -16.13 12.77 -29.91
N THR A 232 -17.03 11.91 -30.41
CA THR A 232 -18.45 11.92 -30.02
C THR A 232 -18.91 10.68 -29.27
N GLN A 233 -18.05 9.99 -28.52
CA GLN A 233 -18.49 8.84 -27.71
C GLN A 233 -17.91 8.67 -26.29
N LEU A 234 -17.21 9.66 -25.72
CA LEU A 234 -16.78 9.59 -24.30
C LEU A 234 -17.18 10.80 -23.45
N SER A 235 -18.03 11.69 -23.96
CA SER A 235 -18.52 12.87 -23.22
C SER A 235 -19.73 12.62 -22.30
N GLU A 236 -19.98 11.38 -21.87
CA GLU A 236 -21.04 11.10 -20.87
C GLU A 236 -20.55 10.11 -19.80
N LYS A 237 -19.81 10.63 -18.81
CA LYS A 237 -19.87 10.25 -17.40
C LYS A 237 -18.93 11.13 -16.55
N SER A 238 -19.19 12.43 -16.57
CA SER A 238 -18.70 13.34 -15.53
C SER A 238 -19.59 13.20 -14.29
N VAL A 239 -19.13 12.41 -13.31
CA VAL A 239 -19.66 12.47 -11.94
C VAL A 239 -19.09 13.71 -11.26
N SER A 240 -19.97 14.56 -10.78
CA SER A 240 -19.67 15.79 -10.07
C SER A 240 -19.06 15.51 -8.70
N VAL A 241 -17.84 15.99 -8.46
CA VAL A 241 -17.26 16.11 -7.12
C VAL A 241 -16.99 17.58 -6.86
N GLN A 242 -17.83 18.17 -6.02
CA GLN A 242 -17.64 19.51 -5.47
C GLN A 242 -16.39 19.51 -4.56
N SER A 243 -15.31 20.18 -4.96
CA SER A 243 -14.21 20.50 -4.06
C SER A 243 -14.45 21.86 -3.40
N ARG A 244 -14.53 21.84 -2.07
CA ARG A 244 -14.52 23.02 -1.20
C ARG A 244 -13.19 23.77 -1.38
N THR A 245 -13.27 25.05 -1.71
CA THR A 245 -12.13 25.97 -1.74
C THR A 245 -11.81 26.43 -0.32
N SER A 246 -10.59 26.15 0.16
CA SER A 246 -9.98 26.87 1.29
C SER A 246 -8.94 27.86 0.76
N ARG A 247 -9.17 29.15 1.04
CA ARG A 247 -8.24 30.24 0.75
C ARG A 247 -7.07 30.17 1.72
N ILE A 248 -5.85 30.13 1.21
CA ILE A 248 -4.67 30.57 1.96
C ILE A 248 -3.97 31.65 1.12
N LYS A 249 -3.87 32.84 1.71
CA LYS A 249 -3.22 34.02 1.16
C LYS A 249 -1.70 33.83 1.23
N SER A 250 -0.99 33.96 0.09
CA SER A 250 0.46 34.13 0.08
C SER A 250 0.79 35.63 0.09
N GLY A 251 1.50 36.06 1.15
CA GLY A 251 2.21 37.34 1.19
C GLY A 251 3.58 37.16 0.54
N GLY A 252 3.94 38.03 -0.40
CA GLY A 252 5.22 38.01 -1.05
C GLY A 252 6.36 38.54 -0.17
N LYS A 253 7.60 38.21 -0.56
CA LYS A 253 8.72 39.16 -0.57
C LYS A 253 9.85 38.65 -1.47
N ALA A 254 10.46 39.64 -2.13
CA ALA A 254 11.53 39.53 -3.10
C ALA A 254 12.89 39.20 -2.47
N GLY A 255 13.78 38.68 -3.32
CA GLY A 255 15.13 39.22 -3.44
C GLY A 255 16.25 38.37 -2.85
N PHE A 256 17.02 37.71 -3.72
CA PHE A 256 18.48 37.87 -3.71
C PHE A 256 19.07 37.35 -5.03
N THR A 257 19.61 38.27 -5.82
CA THR A 257 20.51 38.01 -6.95
C THR A 257 21.95 38.08 -6.46
N GLY A 258 22.84 37.25 -7.01
CA GLY A 258 24.27 37.55 -6.97
C GLY A 258 25.20 36.34 -7.10
N TRP A 259 26.09 36.42 -8.11
CA TRP A 259 27.28 35.57 -8.35
C TRP A 259 26.99 34.20 -8.98
N ILE A 260 27.49 33.78 -10.16
CA ILE A 260 28.75 34.09 -10.86
C ILE A 260 28.54 34.00 -12.39
N LYS A 261 28.96 35.05 -13.11
CA LYS A 261 29.38 34.99 -14.52
C LYS A 261 30.91 34.91 -14.52
N THR A 262 31.51 33.86 -15.07
CA THR A 262 32.77 33.92 -15.85
C THR A 262 33.11 32.58 -16.48
N CYS A 263 33.70 32.62 -17.69
CA CYS A 263 34.04 31.53 -18.62
C CYS A 263 32.84 31.16 -19.52
N PHE A 264 32.70 31.61 -20.77
CA PHE A 264 33.68 31.70 -21.86
C PHE A 264 33.39 32.89 -22.80
N LYS A 265 34.45 33.50 -23.35
CA LYS A 265 34.43 34.46 -24.47
C LYS A 265 34.88 33.74 -25.76
N GLY A 266 34.28 34.15 -26.88
CA GLY A 266 34.67 33.85 -28.27
C GLY A 266 33.92 32.65 -28.85
N VAL A 267 33.00 32.80 -29.80
CA VAL A 267 33.17 33.36 -31.15
C VAL A 267 31.88 34.06 -31.63
N GLU A 268 31.97 35.25 -32.24
CA GLU A 268 30.92 35.86 -33.10
C GLU A 268 31.36 35.89 -34.58
N PRO A 269 30.58 36.41 -35.55
CA PRO A 269 29.83 35.59 -36.49
C PRO A 269 30.23 35.84 -37.95
N GLN A 270 30.02 34.89 -38.86
CA GLN A 270 29.82 35.25 -40.27
C GLN A 270 29.16 34.10 -41.04
N GLY A 271 27.98 34.41 -41.58
CA GLY A 271 27.15 33.51 -42.37
C GLY A 271 25.76 34.11 -42.53
N GLN A 272 25.63 35.13 -43.38
CA GLN A 272 24.32 35.60 -43.84
C GLN A 272 23.68 34.48 -44.66
N GLY A 273 22.61 33.89 -44.12
CA GLY A 273 21.71 32.98 -44.82
C GLY A 273 20.30 33.23 -44.30
N ASN A 274 19.43 33.69 -45.19
CA ASN A 274 18.04 34.07 -45.02
C ASN A 274 17.31 33.60 -43.75
N SER A 275 16.78 34.59 -43.03
CA SER A 275 15.70 34.43 -42.05
C SER A 275 14.55 33.61 -42.62
N LEU A 276 14.39 32.39 -42.14
CA LEU A 276 13.21 31.55 -42.37
C LEU A 276 12.74 31.00 -41.01
N GLN A 277 11.65 31.60 -40.53
CA GLN A 277 10.61 31.11 -39.61
C GLN A 277 11.01 30.20 -38.42
N LYS A 278 10.63 30.65 -37.22
CA LYS A 278 10.59 29.85 -35.97
C LYS A 278 9.88 28.50 -36.19
N PRO A 279 10.32 27.38 -35.59
CA PRO A 279 9.70 26.08 -35.80
C PRO A 279 8.25 26.03 -35.29
N LYS A 280 7.42 25.29 -36.04
CA LYS A 280 6.00 24.98 -35.79
C LYS A 280 5.78 24.31 -34.42
N ASP A 281 4.57 24.51 -33.90
CA ASP A 281 3.97 24.03 -32.67
C ASP A 281 4.39 22.59 -32.27
N GLU A 282 5.30 22.43 -31.30
CA GLU A 282 5.63 21.11 -30.75
C GLU A 282 4.45 20.58 -29.92
N SER A 283 3.75 19.55 -30.41
CA SER A 283 2.66 18.84 -29.73
C SER A 283 3.14 17.78 -28.73
N LEU A 284 4.44 17.47 -28.73
CA LEU A 284 5.08 16.50 -27.84
C LEU A 284 6.56 16.87 -27.68
N VAL A 285 7.06 16.87 -26.45
CA VAL A 285 8.49 17.01 -26.14
C VAL A 285 9.05 15.62 -25.85
N VAL A 286 10.17 15.26 -26.47
CA VAL A 286 10.84 13.98 -26.19
C VAL A 286 12.11 14.25 -25.39
N LEU A 287 12.22 13.62 -24.22
CA LEU A 287 13.38 13.67 -23.35
C LEU A 287 14.09 12.31 -23.36
N ASP A 288 15.30 12.26 -23.91
CA ASP A 288 16.09 11.03 -24.00
C ASP A 288 17.19 11.04 -22.94
N LEU A 289 17.08 10.11 -21.98
CA LEU A 289 17.96 9.98 -20.82
C LEU A 289 19.12 8.99 -21.05
N ARG A 290 19.20 8.35 -22.23
CA ARG A 290 20.26 7.38 -22.55
C ARG A 290 21.64 8.04 -22.67
N SER A 291 22.67 7.22 -22.77
CA SER A 291 24.04 7.66 -22.98
C SER A 291 24.19 8.57 -24.19
N ALA A 292 25.21 9.44 -24.16
CA ALA A 292 25.52 10.28 -25.30
C ALA A 292 25.87 9.44 -26.55
N GLN A 293 26.51 8.30 -26.35
CA GLN A 293 26.83 7.34 -27.41
C GLN A 293 25.57 6.72 -28.03
N GLU A 294 24.64 6.22 -27.20
CA GLU A 294 23.40 5.61 -27.69
C GLU A 294 22.50 6.62 -28.40
N PHE A 295 22.43 7.85 -27.88
CA PHE A 295 21.71 8.93 -28.55
C PHE A 295 22.30 9.24 -29.93
N SER A 296 23.63 9.30 -30.05
CA SER A 296 24.32 9.53 -31.32
C SER A 296 24.14 8.37 -32.29
N ASN A 297 24.07 7.13 -31.80
CA ASN A 297 23.82 5.95 -32.63
C ASN A 297 22.40 5.97 -33.22
N ARG A 298 21.38 6.22 -32.38
CA ARG A 298 19.97 6.24 -32.79
C ARG A 298 19.13 7.06 -31.82
N HIS A 299 18.42 8.07 -32.31
CA HIS A 299 17.50 8.88 -31.50
C HIS A 299 16.26 9.30 -32.30
N ILE A 300 15.22 9.73 -31.57
CA ILE A 300 14.03 10.34 -32.15
C ILE A 300 14.37 11.76 -32.60
N GLU A 301 14.00 12.11 -33.84
CA GLU A 301 14.25 13.44 -34.38
C GLU A 301 13.61 14.53 -33.51
N GLY A 302 14.39 15.57 -33.20
CA GLY A 302 13.98 16.65 -32.29
C GLY A 302 13.86 16.26 -30.82
N ALA A 303 14.43 15.11 -30.39
CA ALA A 303 14.53 14.77 -28.99
C ALA A 303 15.61 15.59 -28.26
N HIS A 304 15.33 15.96 -27.01
CA HIS A 304 16.27 16.61 -26.13
C HIS A 304 17.12 15.55 -25.41
N ARG A 305 18.40 15.48 -25.77
CA ARG A 305 19.36 14.63 -25.09
C ARG A 305 19.69 15.17 -23.71
N VAL A 306 19.44 14.37 -22.69
CA VAL A 306 19.79 14.68 -21.31
C VAL A 306 20.35 13.43 -20.63
N SER A 307 21.61 13.13 -20.97
CA SER A 307 22.25 11.87 -20.61
C SER A 307 22.55 11.76 -19.11
N LEU A 308 22.26 10.59 -18.54
CA LEU A 308 22.57 10.27 -17.14
C LEU A 308 24.03 9.87 -16.91
N ASP A 309 24.79 9.51 -17.95
CA ASP A 309 26.19 9.06 -17.83
C ASP A 309 27.11 10.10 -17.19
N ALA A 310 26.81 11.38 -17.42
CA ALA A 310 27.57 12.49 -16.83
C ALA A 310 27.38 12.56 -15.29
N LEU A 311 26.36 11.88 -14.76
CA LEU A 311 25.96 11.91 -13.35
C LEU A 311 26.08 10.53 -12.68
N CYS A 312 26.03 9.43 -13.44
CA CYS A 312 26.28 8.07 -12.96
C CYS A 312 26.84 7.18 -14.08
N PRO A 313 28.14 6.79 -14.04
CA PRO A 313 28.67 5.74 -14.91
C PRO A 313 27.96 4.40 -14.60
N GLY A 314 27.33 3.78 -15.62
CA GLY A 314 26.66 2.48 -15.48
C GLY A 314 25.16 2.52 -15.20
N ALA A 315 24.54 3.71 -15.18
CA ALA A 315 23.09 3.82 -15.09
C ALA A 315 22.42 3.36 -16.40
N ALA A 316 21.83 2.17 -16.32
CA ALA A 316 20.89 1.55 -17.25
C ALA A 316 21.49 0.88 -18.51
N ALA A 317 21.81 -0.40 -18.34
CA ALA A 317 21.50 -1.46 -19.30
C ALA A 317 21.24 -2.75 -18.50
N GLY A 318 20.00 -3.26 -18.47
CA GLY A 318 19.68 -4.60 -17.97
C GLY A 318 19.68 -4.83 -16.45
N VAL A 319 19.67 -3.78 -15.61
CA VAL A 319 19.58 -3.90 -14.15
C VAL A 319 18.15 -3.59 -13.70
N ASP A 320 17.57 -4.44 -12.85
CA ASP A 320 16.32 -4.16 -12.12
C ASP A 320 16.55 -2.97 -11.18
N LEU A 321 16.16 -1.78 -11.63
CA LEU A 321 16.35 -0.55 -10.86
C LEU A 321 15.65 -0.64 -9.51
N PHE A 322 14.46 -1.22 -9.47
CA PHE A 322 13.63 -1.25 -8.26
C PHE A 322 14.03 -2.39 -7.31
N GLY A 323 14.91 -3.29 -7.73
CA GLY A 323 15.54 -4.31 -6.91
C GLY A 323 16.76 -3.85 -6.10
N ASP A 324 17.35 -2.68 -6.40
CA ASP A 324 18.51 -2.11 -5.69
C ASP A 324 18.19 -0.70 -5.15
N ALA A 325 18.02 -0.59 -3.82
CA ALA A 325 17.67 0.66 -3.17
C ALA A 325 18.72 1.78 -3.37
N ASP A 326 20.01 1.43 -3.38
CA ASP A 326 21.06 2.41 -3.62
C ASP A 326 21.03 2.88 -5.08
N ALA A 327 20.70 1.99 -6.02
CA ALA A 327 20.49 2.38 -7.42
C ALA A 327 19.31 3.35 -7.56
N VAL A 328 18.16 3.07 -6.93
CA VAL A 328 17.01 3.99 -6.91
C VAL A 328 17.43 5.35 -6.35
N HIS A 329 18.09 5.38 -5.18
CA HIS A 329 18.48 6.63 -4.54
C HIS A 329 19.44 7.46 -5.40
N ARG A 330 20.47 6.82 -5.99
CA ARG A 330 21.42 7.50 -6.89
C ARG A 330 20.72 8.07 -8.11
N VAL A 331 19.92 7.26 -8.81
CA VAL A 331 19.22 7.68 -10.03
C VAL A 331 18.20 8.79 -9.72
N TRP A 332 17.42 8.64 -8.65
CA TRP A 332 16.47 9.65 -8.20
C TRP A 332 17.15 10.99 -7.87
N THR A 333 18.27 10.96 -7.14
CA THR A 333 19.05 12.16 -6.78
C THR A 333 19.55 12.87 -8.03
N ASN A 334 20.07 12.12 -9.00
CA ASN A 334 20.54 12.67 -10.26
C ASN A 334 19.40 13.28 -11.09
N LEU A 335 18.25 12.62 -11.17
CA LEU A 335 17.07 13.15 -11.86
C LEU A 335 16.55 14.43 -11.18
N GLN A 336 16.57 14.50 -9.84
CA GLN A 336 16.20 15.72 -9.11
C GLN A 336 17.12 16.88 -9.46
N MET A 337 18.45 16.67 -9.47
CA MET A 337 19.40 17.70 -9.88
C MET A 337 19.16 18.13 -11.33
N LEU A 338 18.93 17.15 -12.21
CA LEU A 338 18.71 17.38 -13.64
C LEU A 338 17.45 18.22 -13.93
N PHE A 339 16.35 17.95 -13.23
CA PHE A 339 15.08 18.65 -13.43
C PHE A 339 14.98 19.96 -12.65
N LYS A 340 15.88 20.20 -11.69
CA LYS A 340 15.91 21.45 -10.92
C LYS A 340 16.90 22.46 -11.46
N ASP A 341 18.13 22.02 -11.73
CA ASP A 341 19.28 22.89 -12.04
C ASP A 341 20.01 22.46 -13.33
N GLY A 342 19.52 21.43 -14.02
CA GLY A 342 20.16 20.85 -15.20
C GLY A 342 19.76 21.46 -16.54
N PRO A 343 20.34 20.97 -17.65
CA PRO A 343 20.06 21.45 -19.01
C PRO A 343 18.61 21.20 -19.47
N ALA A 344 17.86 20.33 -18.77
CA ALA A 344 16.47 20.05 -19.07
C ALA A 344 15.50 21.16 -18.62
N VAL A 345 15.87 21.99 -17.65
CA VAL A 345 14.96 22.94 -16.98
C VAL A 345 14.25 23.85 -17.98
N GLY A 346 14.99 24.45 -18.92
CA GLY A 346 14.41 25.35 -19.90
C GLY A 346 13.41 24.66 -20.85
N VAL A 347 13.64 23.39 -21.19
CA VAL A 347 12.73 22.59 -22.02
C VAL A 347 11.48 22.23 -21.22
N LEU A 348 11.64 21.79 -19.98
CA LEU A 348 10.56 21.36 -19.10
C LEU A 348 9.63 22.52 -18.70
N GLU A 349 10.17 23.70 -18.39
CA GLU A 349 9.37 24.89 -18.10
C GLU A 349 8.58 25.35 -19.32
N ARG A 350 9.16 25.25 -20.53
CA ARG A 350 8.41 25.52 -21.78
C ARG A 350 7.29 24.51 -21.99
N ALA A 351 7.57 23.21 -21.82
CA ALA A 351 6.56 22.15 -21.94
C ALA A 351 5.39 22.37 -20.96
N LYS A 352 5.72 22.64 -19.69
CA LYS A 352 4.77 22.98 -18.64
C LYS A 352 3.91 24.20 -18.97
N SER A 353 4.55 25.30 -19.40
CA SER A 353 3.83 26.55 -19.73
C SER A 353 2.88 26.41 -20.92
N ARG A 354 3.19 25.50 -21.85
CA ARG A 354 2.39 25.24 -23.05
C ARG A 354 1.38 24.09 -22.87
N GLY A 355 1.42 23.38 -21.74
CA GLY A 355 0.62 22.17 -21.54
C GLY A 355 0.96 21.05 -22.52
N VAL A 356 2.22 20.97 -22.95
CA VAL A 356 2.68 19.96 -23.91
C VAL A 356 3.23 18.76 -23.13
N PRO A 357 2.80 17.53 -23.43
CA PRO A 357 3.30 16.35 -22.76
C PRO A 357 4.78 16.09 -23.06
N VAL A 358 5.49 15.53 -22.08
CA VAL A 358 6.90 15.13 -22.18
C VAL A 358 7.01 13.62 -22.20
N LEU A 359 7.42 13.02 -23.32
CA LEU A 359 7.75 11.60 -23.42
C LEU A 359 9.18 11.36 -22.95
N VAL A 360 9.37 10.58 -21.89
CA VAL A 360 10.67 10.23 -21.31
C VAL A 360 11.12 8.85 -21.76
N LEU A 361 12.32 8.78 -22.36
CA LEU A 361 12.91 7.57 -22.91
C LEU A 361 14.24 7.23 -22.24
N CYS A 362 14.39 5.97 -21.86
CA CYS A 362 15.59 5.43 -21.23
C CYS A 362 15.52 3.89 -21.36
N TYR A 363 16.53 3.27 -21.97
CA TYR A 363 16.75 1.80 -22.10
C TYR A 363 15.49 0.92 -21.91
N ASN A 364 15.39 0.20 -20.79
CA ASN A 364 14.28 -0.71 -20.43
C ASN A 364 13.03 0.00 -19.84
N GLY A 365 13.09 1.32 -19.66
CA GLY A 365 11.98 2.17 -19.23
C GLY A 365 11.86 2.38 -17.72
N GLU A 366 12.65 1.71 -16.88
CA GLU A 366 12.52 1.85 -15.42
C GLU A 366 12.89 3.24 -14.93
N VAL A 367 14.02 3.77 -15.42
CA VAL A 367 14.43 5.14 -15.16
C VAL A 367 13.43 6.14 -15.75
N SER A 368 12.82 5.83 -16.90
CA SER A 368 11.76 6.67 -17.49
C SER A 368 10.53 6.75 -16.58
N ARG A 369 10.15 5.65 -15.93
CA ARG A 369 9.02 5.62 -15.00
C ARG A 369 9.28 6.49 -13.78
N LEU A 370 10.48 6.35 -13.19
CA LEU A 370 10.92 7.17 -12.06
C LEU A 370 10.95 8.66 -12.44
N ALA A 371 11.56 9.00 -13.57
CA ALA A 371 11.59 10.36 -14.11
C ALA A 371 10.18 10.93 -14.37
N THR A 372 9.26 10.12 -14.87
CA THR A 372 7.86 10.52 -15.14
C THR A 372 7.13 10.90 -13.85
N SER A 373 7.33 10.12 -12.77
CA SER A 373 6.81 10.42 -11.44
C SER A 373 7.28 11.80 -10.96
N LEU A 374 8.60 12.03 -10.99
CA LEU A 374 9.24 13.28 -10.57
C LEU A 374 8.76 14.51 -11.37
N LEU A 375 8.66 14.37 -12.70
CA LEU A 375 8.18 15.45 -13.56
C LEU A 375 6.72 15.80 -13.25
N ARG A 376 5.86 14.80 -13.03
CA ARG A 376 4.47 15.04 -12.62
C ARG A 376 4.35 15.66 -11.24
N GLY A 377 5.19 15.27 -10.28
CA GLY A 377 5.30 15.94 -8.98
C GLY A 377 5.61 17.44 -9.11
N LYS A 378 6.39 17.82 -10.14
CA LYS A 378 6.70 19.23 -10.49
C LYS A 378 5.64 19.91 -11.37
N GLY A 379 4.53 19.23 -11.68
CA GLY A 379 3.42 19.74 -12.49
C GLY A 379 3.67 19.73 -14.00
N VAL A 380 4.62 18.92 -14.49
CA VAL A 380 4.84 18.67 -15.92
C VAL A 380 4.04 17.44 -16.33
N GLU A 381 3.24 17.54 -17.39
CA GLU A 381 2.61 16.35 -17.97
C GLU A 381 3.69 15.48 -18.62
N ALA A 382 3.94 14.29 -18.07
CA ALA A 382 4.99 13.40 -18.54
C ALA A 382 4.46 12.00 -18.89
N LEU A 383 5.10 11.29 -19.79
CA LEU A 383 4.74 9.94 -20.20
C LEU A 383 6.01 9.11 -20.34
N SER A 384 5.92 7.82 -20.08
CA SER A 384 6.99 6.85 -20.33
C SER A 384 6.50 5.77 -21.27
N VAL A 385 7.41 4.97 -21.83
CA VAL A 385 7.05 3.81 -22.67
C VAL A 385 7.30 2.52 -21.89
N ARG A 386 6.35 1.59 -21.94
CA ARG A 386 6.50 0.25 -21.38
C ARG A 386 7.66 -0.46 -22.09
N GLY A 387 8.65 -0.94 -21.33
CA GLY A 387 9.88 -1.51 -21.89
C GLY A 387 10.84 -0.46 -22.48
N GLY A 388 10.56 0.82 -22.28
CA GLY A 388 11.46 1.93 -22.58
C GLY A 388 11.75 2.15 -24.05
N ALA A 389 12.97 2.61 -24.33
CA ALA A 389 13.46 2.83 -25.68
C ALA A 389 13.58 1.51 -26.45
N ASP A 390 13.95 0.42 -25.78
CA ASP A 390 14.22 -0.88 -26.42
C ASP A 390 12.96 -1.45 -27.10
N GLU A 391 11.82 -1.41 -26.42
CA GLU A 391 10.53 -1.83 -26.99
C GLU A 391 9.95 -0.79 -27.97
N LEU A 392 10.19 0.50 -27.73
CA LEU A 392 9.76 1.55 -28.66
C LEU A 392 10.40 1.37 -30.04
N TRP A 393 11.68 1.02 -30.11
CA TRP A 393 12.36 0.80 -31.39
C TRP A 393 11.78 -0.37 -32.16
N LYS A 394 11.45 -1.47 -31.47
CA LYS A 394 10.77 -2.62 -32.10
C LYS A 394 9.43 -2.21 -32.72
N ALA A 395 8.65 -1.41 -32.00
CA ALA A 395 7.36 -0.92 -32.49
C ALA A 395 7.51 0.04 -33.69
N LEU A 396 8.52 0.92 -33.67
CA LEU A 396 8.81 1.84 -34.79
C LEU A 396 9.35 1.11 -36.03
N ASP A 397 10.07 0.02 -35.84
CA ASP A 397 10.63 -0.82 -36.92
C ASP A 397 9.58 -1.79 -37.50
N GLY A 398 8.38 -1.85 -36.91
CA GLY A 398 7.27 -2.68 -37.39
C GLY A 398 7.37 -4.16 -37.01
N CYS A 399 8.09 -4.49 -35.93
CA CYS A 399 8.18 -5.85 -35.39
C CYS A 399 7.01 -6.22 -34.46
#